data_AF-A0A7Z9E454-F1
#
_entry.id   AF-A0A7Z9E454-F1
#
_cell.length_a   1.000
_cell.length_b   1.000
_cell.length_c   1.000
_cell.angle_alpha   90.00
_cell.angle_beta   90.00
_cell.angle_gamma   90.00
#
_symmetry.space_group_name_H-M   'P 1'
#
loop_
_entity.id
_entity.type
_entity.pdbx_description
1 polymer ?
#
loop_
_entity_poly.entity_id
_entity_poly.type
_entity_poly.pdbx_seq_one_letter_code
_entity_poly.pdbx_strand_id
1 'polypeptide(L)'
;MEIEKYYKILELKPGASLEEVRQAYRYQALIWHPDRYPQNSPLQAQAEEKFKQISQAYETLKTYLSNPPPVSPAPSVSPVSPASPPPPVSPASPPPPTSPTIPVGWLTGVFVCYTVITWILSTLKIPFWVGIVALIAWFTVTLVASEDSDSSRGDGGFRNRL
;
A
#
# COMPACT_ATOMS: atom_id res chain seq x y z
N MET A 1 -17.17 13.96 -20.78
CA MET A 1 -15.81 14.15 -21.33
C MET A 1 -14.83 13.28 -20.54
N GLU A 2 -14.16 12.32 -21.18
CA GLU A 2 -13.19 11.44 -20.49
C GLU A 2 -11.93 12.19 -20.05
N ILE A 3 -11.52 13.20 -20.83
CA ILE A 3 -10.32 14.03 -20.57
C ILE A 3 -10.42 14.76 -19.23
N GLU A 4 -11.59 15.31 -18.88
CA GLU A 4 -11.82 15.97 -17.59
C GLU A 4 -11.67 15.02 -16.40
N LYS A 5 -12.02 13.74 -16.57
CA LYS A 5 -11.83 12.74 -15.52
C LYS A 5 -10.34 12.51 -15.27
N TYR A 6 -9.52 12.46 -16.32
CA TYR A 6 -8.07 12.31 -16.20
C TYR A 6 -7.40 13.51 -15.53
N TYR A 7 -7.83 14.75 -15.83
CA TYR A 7 -7.39 15.93 -15.08
C TYR A 7 -7.73 15.83 -13.59
N LYS A 8 -8.94 15.36 -13.24
CA LYS A 8 -9.34 15.16 -11.85
C LYS A 8 -8.52 14.07 -11.13
N ILE A 9 -8.18 12.97 -11.81
CA ILE A 9 -7.34 11.90 -11.25
C ILE A 9 -5.96 12.45 -10.90
N LEU A 10 -5.38 13.28 -11.77
CA LEU A 10 -4.11 13.96 -11.55
C LEU A 10 -4.21 15.19 -10.62
N GLU A 11 -5.39 15.44 -10.03
CA GLU A 11 -5.68 16.59 -9.16
C GLU A 11 -5.38 17.95 -9.82
N LEU A 12 -5.55 18.02 -11.14
CA LEU A 12 -5.34 19.21 -11.95
C LEU A 12 -6.66 19.86 -12.36
N LYS A 13 -6.58 21.15 -12.67
CA LYS A 13 -7.69 21.89 -13.28
C LYS A 13 -7.83 21.48 -14.76
N PRO A 14 -9.06 21.42 -15.29
CA PRO A 14 -9.26 21.19 -16.72
C PRO A 14 -8.60 22.31 -17.52
N GLY A 15 -7.77 21.95 -18.51
CA GLY A 15 -6.99 22.91 -19.28
C GLY A 15 -5.57 23.17 -18.76
N ALA A 16 -5.09 22.37 -17.82
CA ALA A 16 -3.70 22.38 -17.38
C ALA A 16 -2.72 22.10 -18.55
N SER A 17 -1.53 22.71 -18.49
CA SER A 17 -0.48 22.53 -19.50
C SER A 17 0.19 21.16 -19.40
N LEU A 18 0.89 20.75 -20.47
CA LEU A 18 1.63 19.48 -20.47
C LEU A 18 2.70 19.42 -19.38
N GLU A 19 3.31 20.55 -19.04
CA GLU A 19 4.30 20.64 -17.95
C GLU A 19 3.65 20.38 -16.58
N GLU A 20 2.47 20.95 -16.33
CA GLU A 20 1.71 20.71 -15.09
C GLU A 20 1.28 19.24 -14.98
N VAL A 21 0.84 18.64 -16.09
CA VAL A 21 0.49 17.21 -16.16
C VAL A 21 1.69 16.32 -15.80
N ARG A 22 2.89 16.64 -16.31
CA ARG A 22 4.13 15.91 -15.96
C ARG A 22 4.49 16.09 -14.49
N GLN A 23 4.34 17.30 -13.95
CA GLN A 23 4.67 17.58 -12.56
C GLN A 23 3.72 16.86 -11.59
N ALA A 24 2.42 16.89 -11.86
CA ALA A 24 1.41 16.18 -11.08
C ALA A 24 1.63 14.67 -11.10
N TYR A 25 1.96 14.10 -12.27
CA TYR A 25 2.31 12.68 -12.38
C TYR A 25 3.48 12.30 -11.46
N ARG A 26 4.57 13.07 -11.48
CA ARG A 26 5.74 12.82 -10.61
C ARG A 26 5.35 12.87 -9.13
N TYR A 27 4.56 13.86 -8.74
CA TYR A 27 4.10 14.02 -7.35
C TYR A 27 3.23 12.85 -6.89
N GLN A 28 2.23 12.46 -7.68
CA GLN A 28 1.35 11.37 -7.33
C GLN A 28 2.03 10.00 -7.38
N ALA A 29 2.97 9.79 -8.31
CA ALA A 29 3.79 8.57 -8.36
C ALA A 29 4.63 8.40 -7.09
N LEU A 30 5.17 9.47 -6.52
CA LEU A 30 5.89 9.42 -5.25
C LEU A 30 4.97 9.09 -4.08
N ILE A 31 3.71 9.50 -4.11
CA ILE A 31 2.74 9.21 -3.04
C ILE A 31 2.30 7.74 -3.11
N TRP A 32 1.85 7.30 -4.28
CA TRP A 32 1.20 6.00 -4.49
C TRP A 32 2.16 4.88 -4.89
N HIS A 33 3.47 5.07 -4.70
CA HIS A 33 4.45 4.03 -5.04
C HIS A 33 4.27 2.81 -4.12
N PRO A 34 4.13 1.58 -4.66
CA PRO A 34 3.83 0.38 -3.87
C PRO A 34 4.93 0.05 -2.84
N ASP A 35 6.17 0.49 -3.07
CA ASP A 35 7.30 0.34 -2.14
C ASP A 35 7.13 1.11 -0.81
N ARG A 36 6.30 2.15 -0.80
CA ARG A 36 6.03 2.94 0.41
C ARG A 36 5.04 2.25 1.35
N TYR A 37 4.38 1.20 0.89
CA TYR A 37 3.33 0.51 1.63
C TYR A 37 3.79 -0.89 2.05
N PRO A 38 3.42 -1.35 3.25
CA PRO A 38 3.79 -2.68 3.71
C PRO A 38 3.19 -3.76 2.79
N GLN A 39 4.03 -4.72 2.43
CA GLN A 39 3.66 -5.89 1.63
C GLN A 39 2.52 -6.66 2.33
N ASN A 40 1.53 -7.11 1.56
CA ASN A 40 0.34 -7.84 2.04
C ASN A 40 -0.69 -7.00 2.82
N SER A 41 -0.63 -5.67 2.71
CA SER A 41 -1.65 -4.77 3.26
C SER A 41 -2.73 -4.44 2.22
N PRO A 42 -4.00 -4.26 2.61
CA PRO A 42 -5.02 -3.70 1.70
C PRO A 42 -4.61 -2.33 1.12
N LEU A 43 -3.72 -1.60 1.78
CA LEU A 43 -3.19 -0.32 1.31
C LEU A 43 -2.28 -0.48 0.08
N GLN A 44 -1.58 -1.60 -0.06
CA GLN A 44 -0.75 -1.89 -1.22
C GLN A 44 -1.60 -2.04 -2.48
N ALA A 45 -2.68 -2.82 -2.39
CA ALA A 45 -3.63 -3.02 -3.49
C ALA A 45 -4.28 -1.69 -3.91
N GLN A 46 -4.65 -0.84 -2.94
CA GLN A 46 -5.19 0.50 -3.23
C GLN A 46 -4.15 1.40 -3.91
N ALA A 47 -2.89 1.35 -3.47
CA ALA A 47 -1.82 2.15 -4.07
C ALA A 47 -1.54 1.74 -5.51
N GLU A 48 -1.51 0.44 -5.79
CA GLU A 48 -1.32 -0.08 -7.15
C GLU A 48 -2.49 0.29 -8.08
N GLU A 49 -3.73 0.17 -7.60
CA GLU A 49 -4.91 0.59 -8.37
C GLU A 49 -4.86 2.08 -8.70
N LYS A 50 -4.52 2.92 -7.70
CA LYS A 50 -4.33 4.36 -7.89
C LYS A 50 -3.21 4.64 -8.88
N PHE A 51 -2.05 4.01 -8.73
CA PHE A 51 -0.90 4.20 -9.62
C PHE A 51 -1.22 3.85 -11.08
N LYS A 52 -2.01 2.80 -11.29
CA LYS A 52 -2.50 2.42 -12.62
C LYS A 52 -3.41 3.49 -13.23
N GLN A 53 -4.35 4.03 -12.46
CA GLN A 53 -5.23 5.12 -12.90
C GLN A 53 -4.45 6.39 -13.26
N ILE A 54 -3.44 6.73 -12.45
CA ILE A 54 -2.57 7.90 -12.66
C ILE A 54 -1.75 7.76 -13.94
N SER A 55 -1.18 6.57 -14.17
CA SER A 55 -0.41 6.27 -15.37
C SER A 55 -1.26 6.35 -16.64
N GLN A 56 -2.46 5.77 -16.62
CA GLN A 56 -3.41 5.85 -17.74
C GLN A 56 -3.85 7.30 -18.03
N ALA A 57 -4.11 8.07 -16.98
CA ALA A 57 -4.47 9.48 -17.10
C ALA A 57 -3.36 10.30 -17.79
N TYR A 58 -2.11 10.10 -17.35
CA TYR A 58 -0.95 10.78 -17.91
C TYR A 58 -0.75 10.47 -19.40
N GLU A 59 -0.81 9.20 -19.80
CA GLU A 59 -0.63 8.81 -21.21
C GLU A 59 -1.70 9.43 -22.12
N THR A 60 -2.95 9.44 -21.65
CA THR A 60 -4.08 10.01 -22.40
C THR A 60 -3.97 11.53 -22.52
N LEU A 61 -3.62 12.22 -21.43
CA LEU A 61 -3.43 13.68 -21.47
C LEU A 61 -2.20 14.07 -22.31
N LYS A 62 -1.12 13.28 -22.24
CA LYS A 62 0.08 13.50 -23.04
C LYS A 62 -0.22 13.42 -24.53
N THR A 63 -0.95 12.41 -24.99
CA THR A 63 -1.33 12.27 -26.41
C THR A 63 -2.29 13.37 -26.85
N TYR A 64 -3.26 13.73 -26.00
CA TYR A 64 -4.18 14.83 -26.27
C TYR A 64 -3.46 16.19 -26.42
N LEU A 65 -2.54 16.50 -25.53
CA LEU A 65 -1.78 17.77 -25.53
C LEU A 65 -0.66 17.79 -26.58
N SER A 66 -0.20 16.63 -27.06
CA SER A 66 0.85 16.52 -28.09
C SER A 66 0.36 16.80 -29.51
N ASN A 67 -0.95 16.98 -29.74
CA ASN A 67 -1.52 17.48 -30.99
C ASN A 67 -1.81 18.99 -30.86
N PRO A 68 -0.81 19.88 -31.05
CA PRO A 68 -1.01 21.30 -30.83
C PRO A 68 -1.92 21.91 -31.91
N PRO A 69 -2.92 22.73 -31.56
CA PRO A 69 -3.47 23.72 -32.49
C PRO A 69 -2.37 24.73 -32.87
N PRO A 70 -2.33 25.22 -34.13
CA PRO A 70 -1.20 25.97 -34.65
C PRO A 70 -1.24 27.45 -34.24
N VAL A 71 -1.00 27.80 -32.97
CA VAL A 71 -0.70 29.20 -32.63
C VAL A 71 -0.05 29.39 -31.26
N SER A 72 1.24 29.76 -31.29
CA SER A 72 1.80 31.00 -30.73
C SER A 72 3.25 30.78 -30.25
N PRO A 73 4.21 31.63 -30.67
CA PRO A 73 5.61 31.43 -30.38
C PRO A 73 5.87 31.57 -28.87
N ALA A 74 6.41 30.51 -28.28
CA ALA A 74 6.85 30.47 -26.88
C ALA A 74 7.93 31.53 -26.59
N PRO A 75 7.99 32.12 -25.38
CA PRO A 75 9.27 32.58 -24.87
C PRO A 75 10.17 31.36 -24.72
N SER A 76 11.23 31.36 -25.53
CA SER A 76 12.32 30.41 -25.58
C SER A 76 12.83 30.08 -24.17
N VAL A 77 12.58 28.86 -23.70
CA VAL A 77 13.40 28.18 -22.70
C VAL A 77 13.97 26.96 -23.41
N SER A 78 15.30 26.91 -23.46
CA SER A 78 16.12 26.06 -24.33
C SER A 78 15.83 24.55 -24.25
N PRO A 79 16.17 23.79 -25.31
CA PRO A 79 15.80 22.39 -25.46
C PRO A 79 16.72 21.50 -24.64
N VAL A 80 16.21 20.89 -23.57
CA VAL A 80 16.78 19.63 -23.07
C VAL A 80 16.25 18.52 -23.97
N SER A 81 17.04 18.21 -25.00
CA SER A 81 16.76 17.15 -25.96
C SER A 81 16.55 15.78 -25.28
N PRO A 82 15.77 14.90 -25.92
CA PRO A 82 15.08 13.79 -25.28
C PRO A 82 15.97 12.54 -25.26
N ALA A 83 16.35 12.08 -24.07
CA ALA A 83 16.86 10.72 -23.91
C ALA A 83 15.66 9.77 -23.79
N SER A 84 15.69 8.74 -24.64
CA SER A 84 14.71 7.67 -24.85
C SER A 84 13.99 7.13 -23.60
N PRO A 85 12.76 6.58 -23.76
CA PRO A 85 12.08 5.90 -22.65
C PRO A 85 12.95 4.74 -22.12
N PRO A 86 12.99 4.49 -20.80
CA PRO A 86 13.66 3.29 -20.32
C PRO A 86 12.94 2.04 -20.85
N PRO A 87 13.66 0.98 -21.24
CA PRO A 87 13.04 -0.31 -21.58
C PRO A 87 12.39 -0.95 -20.34
N PRO A 88 11.48 -1.93 -20.51
CA PRO A 88 11.05 -2.75 -19.39
C PRO A 88 12.25 -3.58 -18.92
N VAL A 89 12.87 -3.18 -17.82
CA VAL A 89 13.96 -3.93 -17.20
C VAL A 89 13.38 -5.09 -16.40
N SER A 90 13.36 -6.27 -17.01
CA SER A 90 13.35 -7.55 -16.28
C SER A 90 14.61 -7.62 -15.39
N PRO A 91 14.51 -8.19 -14.18
CA PRO A 91 15.57 -8.12 -13.17
C PRO A 91 16.78 -8.97 -13.59
N ALA A 92 17.88 -8.33 -13.97
CA ALA A 92 19.19 -8.96 -14.02
C ALA A 92 19.74 -9.09 -12.58
N SER A 93 20.33 -10.24 -12.30
CA SER A 93 20.86 -10.71 -11.02
C SER A 93 21.66 -9.66 -10.21
N PRO A 94 21.59 -9.70 -8.87
CA PRO A 94 22.19 -8.69 -8.00
C PRO A 94 23.73 -8.69 -8.01
N PRO A 95 24.39 -7.54 -7.82
CA PRO A 95 25.82 -7.46 -7.50
C PRO A 95 26.12 -8.07 -6.11
N PRO A 96 27.39 -8.46 -5.83
CA PRO A 96 27.76 -9.04 -4.54
C PRO A 96 27.44 -8.08 -3.38
N PRO A 97 27.09 -8.59 -2.18
CA PRO A 97 26.72 -7.76 -1.04
C PRO A 97 27.94 -6.93 -0.62
N THR A 98 27.85 -5.62 -0.85
CA THR A 98 28.69 -4.65 -0.14
C THR A 98 27.94 -4.25 1.12
N SER A 99 28.65 -4.34 2.24
CA SER A 99 28.10 -4.25 3.60
C SER A 99 27.14 -3.07 3.80
N PRO A 100 25.99 -3.28 4.47
CA PRO A 100 25.05 -2.21 4.74
C PRO A 100 25.64 -1.21 5.74
N THR A 101 25.88 0.02 5.30
CA THR A 101 25.94 1.16 6.21
C THR A 101 24.51 1.48 6.61
N ILE A 102 24.14 1.05 7.82
CA ILE A 102 22.84 1.34 8.42
C ILE A 102 22.75 2.87 8.63
N PRO A 103 21.68 3.56 8.19
CA PRO A 103 21.44 4.92 8.63
C PRO A 103 21.06 4.89 10.11
N VAL A 104 22.06 5.14 10.98
CA VAL A 104 21.96 5.09 12.45
C VAL A 104 20.86 6.00 13.03
N GLY A 105 20.27 6.89 12.23
CA GLY A 105 19.17 7.78 12.65
C GLY A 105 17.78 7.16 12.78
N TRP A 106 17.52 5.96 12.25
CA TRP A 106 16.18 5.34 12.29
C TRP A 106 16.02 4.35 13.44
N LEU A 107 17.14 3.81 13.95
CA LEU A 107 17.17 2.97 15.14
C LEU A 107 17.00 3.81 16.43
N THR A 108 17.52 5.04 16.48
CA THR A 108 17.37 5.90 17.67
C THR A 108 15.92 6.34 17.90
N GLY A 109 15.16 6.61 16.84
CA GLY A 109 13.74 7.00 16.95
C GLY A 109 12.84 5.88 17.47
N VAL A 110 13.04 4.64 16.99
CA VAL A 110 12.29 3.47 17.48
C VAL A 110 12.69 3.12 18.91
N PHE A 111 13.96 3.30 19.29
CA PHE A 111 14.44 3.11 20.67
C PHE A 111 13.86 4.14 21.64
N VAL A 112 13.76 5.42 21.24
CA VAL A 112 13.11 6.46 22.06
C VAL A 112 11.62 6.17 22.20
N CYS A 113 10.95 5.68 21.15
CA CYS A 113 9.53 5.32 21.23
C CYS A 113 9.30 4.11 22.16
N TYR A 114 10.12 3.07 22.06
CA TYR A 114 10.02 1.89 22.93
C TYR A 114 10.36 2.20 24.39
N THR A 115 11.32 3.08 24.65
CA THR A 115 11.67 3.50 26.02
C THR A 115 10.58 4.36 26.64
N VAL A 116 9.90 5.21 25.86
CA VAL A 116 8.75 5.99 26.33
C VAL A 116 7.52 5.12 26.56
N ILE A 117 7.24 4.15 25.68
CA ILE A 117 6.11 3.21 25.84
C ILE A 117 6.33 2.29 27.04
N THR A 118 7.55 1.79 27.26
CA THR A 118 7.87 0.96 28.43
C THR A 118 7.85 1.77 29.74
N TRP A 119 8.28 3.04 29.72
CA TRP A 119 8.15 3.95 30.86
C TRP A 119 6.67 4.24 31.19
N ILE A 120 5.83 4.48 30.18
CA ILE A 120 4.37 4.71 30.35
C ILE A 120 3.66 3.46 30.86
N LEU A 121 3.92 2.29 30.28
CA LEU A 121 3.32 1.02 30.73
C LEU A 121 3.79 0.62 32.13
N SER A 122 5.00 0.98 32.54
CA SER A 122 5.49 0.76 33.91
C SER A 122 4.83 1.69 34.94
N THR A 123 4.25 2.82 34.53
CA THR A 123 3.51 3.75 35.43
C THR A 123 2.04 3.36 35.60
N LEU A 124 1.46 2.61 34.68
CA LEU A 124 0.13 2.00 34.81
C LEU A 124 0.26 0.66 35.55
N LYS A 125 0.05 0.65 36.87
CA LYS A 125 0.05 -0.52 37.78
C LYS A 125 -0.91 -1.65 37.38
N ILE A 126 -0.70 -2.30 36.24
CA ILE A 126 -1.39 -3.51 35.83
C ILE A 126 -0.34 -4.62 35.80
N PRO A 127 -0.28 -5.48 36.84
CA PRO A 127 0.68 -6.56 36.85
C PRO A 127 0.35 -7.49 35.68
N PHE A 128 1.36 -7.82 34.89
CA PHE A 128 1.28 -8.67 33.69
C PHE A 128 0.53 -10.00 33.93
N TRP A 129 0.51 -10.45 35.19
CA TRP A 129 -0.27 -11.59 35.68
C TRP A 129 -1.79 -11.47 35.49
N VAL A 130 -2.40 -10.26 35.47
CA VAL A 130 -3.84 -10.10 35.27
C VAL A 130 -4.26 -10.50 33.85
N GLY A 131 -3.45 -10.16 32.85
CA GLY A 131 -3.66 -10.61 31.47
C GLY A 131 -3.54 -12.12 31.33
N ILE A 132 -2.59 -12.73 32.05
CA ILE A 132 -2.38 -14.19 32.06
C ILE A 132 -3.58 -14.92 32.69
N VAL A 133 -4.11 -14.44 33.82
CA VAL A 133 -5.27 -15.04 34.48
C VAL A 133 -6.53 -14.95 33.61
N ALA A 134 -6.74 -13.82 32.92
CA ALA A 134 -7.87 -13.66 32.00
C ALA A 134 -7.79 -14.62 30.79
N LEU A 135 -6.58 -14.88 30.28
CA LEU A 135 -6.35 -15.81 29.17
C LEU A 135 -6.65 -17.26 29.58
N ILE A 136 -6.21 -17.66 30.77
CA ILE A 136 -6.49 -18.99 31.33
C ILE A 136 -8.00 -19.18 31.53
N ALA A 137 -8.68 -18.19 32.10
CA ALA A 137 -10.13 -18.25 32.31
C ALA A 137 -10.90 -18.37 30.97
N TRP A 138 -10.52 -17.59 29.96
CA TRP A 138 -11.12 -17.67 28.63
C TRP A 138 -10.89 -19.06 28.00
N PHE A 139 -9.67 -19.61 28.12
CA PHE A 139 -9.34 -20.93 27.59
C PHE A 139 -10.13 -22.05 28.26
N THR A 140 -10.37 -21.97 29.58
CA THR A 140 -11.20 -22.95 30.29
C THR A 140 -12.67 -22.91 29.89
N VAL A 141 -13.24 -21.72 29.67
CA VAL A 141 -14.64 -21.57 29.21
C VAL A 141 -14.82 -22.07 27.78
N THR A 142 -13.82 -21.88 26.92
CA THR A 142 -13.86 -22.41 25.55
C THR A 142 -13.75 -23.94 25.52
N LEU A 143 -12.94 -24.55 26.40
CA LEU A 143 -12.84 -26.01 26.46
C LEU A 143 -14.14 -26.66 26.99
N VAL A 144 -14.78 -26.07 28.01
CA VAL A 144 -15.99 -26.65 28.62
C VAL A 144 -17.23 -26.56 27.72
N ALA A 145 -17.19 -25.73 26.67
CA ALA A 145 -18.26 -25.62 25.68
C ALA A 145 -18.12 -26.60 24.50
N SER A 146 -17.01 -27.33 24.40
CA SER A 146 -16.72 -28.21 23.24
C SER A 146 -17.13 -29.67 23.45
N GLU A 147 -17.55 -30.07 24.64
CA GLU A 147 -17.82 -31.48 24.99
C GLU A 147 -19.28 -31.94 24.72
N ASP A 148 -20.22 -31.04 24.42
CA ASP A 148 -21.66 -31.39 24.33
C ASP A 148 -22.17 -31.75 22.91
N SER A 149 -21.31 -31.88 21.90
CA SER A 149 -21.75 -32.10 20.50
C SER A 149 -21.58 -33.52 19.94
N ASP A 150 -21.31 -34.54 20.76
CA ASP A 150 -21.09 -35.92 20.28
C ASP A 150 -21.99 -36.98 20.97
N SER A 151 -23.30 -36.76 21.02
CA SER A 151 -24.26 -37.79 21.51
C SER A 151 -25.60 -37.81 20.76
N SER A 152 -25.59 -37.70 19.43
CA SER A 152 -26.79 -37.97 18.61
C SER A 152 -26.44 -38.44 17.19
N ARG A 153 -25.74 -39.57 17.07
CA ARG A 153 -25.59 -40.25 15.77
C ARG A 153 -25.41 -41.76 15.95
N GLY A 154 -26.48 -42.47 16.30
CA GLY A 154 -26.51 -43.92 16.29
C GLY A 154 -27.92 -44.47 16.50
N ASP A 155 -28.23 -45.54 15.74
CA ASP A 155 -29.38 -46.45 15.89
C ASP A 155 -30.76 -45.95 15.40
N GLY A 156 -31.48 -46.62 14.50
CA GLY A 156 -31.25 -47.92 13.88
C GLY A 156 -32.28 -48.12 12.75
N GLY A 157 -31.78 -48.34 11.53
CA GLY A 157 -32.57 -48.94 10.47
C GLY A 157 -32.29 -50.44 10.47
N PHE A 158 -33.27 -51.28 10.83
CA PHE A 158 -33.45 -52.65 10.35
C PHE A 158 -34.70 -53.24 10.98
N ARG A 159 -35.80 -53.31 10.21
CA ARG A 159 -36.87 -54.32 10.31
C ARG A 159 -37.89 -54.05 9.22
N ASN A 160 -37.74 -54.74 8.08
CA ASN A 160 -38.82 -55.10 7.16
C ASN A 160 -38.31 -56.12 6.14
N ARG A 161 -38.57 -57.41 6.42
CA ARG A 161 -38.82 -58.45 5.42
C ARG A 161 -39.76 -59.47 6.06
N LEU A 162 -41.03 -59.37 5.66
CA LEU A 162 -41.96 -60.49 5.56
C LEU A 162 -41.99 -60.88 4.09
#